data_AF-A0A1A0RHG1-F1
#
_entry.id   AF-A0A1A0RHG1-F1
#
_cell.length_a   1.000
_cell.length_b   1.000
_cell.length_c   1.000
_cell.angle_alpha   90.00
_cell.angle_beta   90.00
_cell.angle_gamma   90.00
#
_symmetry.space_group_name_H-M   'P 1'
#
loop_
_entity.id
_entity.type
_entity.pdbx_description
1 polymer ?
#
loop_
_entity_poly.entity_id
_entity_poly.type
_entity_poly.pdbx_seq_one_letter_code
_entity_poly.pdbx_strand_id
1 'polypeptide(L)'
;MSDVLVSECAGLWRRTLLIEADGSRDAGTGVAWLQADGAYVDSRGFGGELVQRGTVFSWRRDVELEPSGPVLDEGDMRWEGGTLIETGVHEDYVEHWVRDPGPTTPCGGLFLRAPDGDRAILVRVGPVFGWLGAGEVVIDTVGAPPWAALAINLEDKQIQANGVRWVVERSEGTVDL
;
A
#
# COMPACT_ATOMS: atom_id res chain seq x y z
N MET A 1 -19.41 -17.87 -3.00
CA MET A 1 -18.17 -17.14 -3.32
C MET A 1 -17.49 -16.87 -2.00
N SER A 2 -16.17 -16.99 -1.92
CA SER A 2 -15.45 -16.65 -0.68
C SER A 2 -15.44 -15.14 -0.56
N ASP A 3 -15.80 -14.62 0.60
CA ASP A 3 -15.66 -13.20 0.89
C ASP A 3 -14.17 -12.84 0.92
N VAL A 4 -13.83 -11.64 0.45
CA VAL A 4 -12.45 -11.11 0.54
C VAL A 4 -12.21 -10.72 2.00
N LEU A 5 -11.09 -11.16 2.57
CA LEU A 5 -10.68 -10.78 3.92
C LEU A 5 -9.39 -9.99 3.87
N VAL A 6 -9.29 -8.90 4.65
CA VAL A 6 -8.09 -8.08 4.76
C VAL A 6 -6.85 -8.91 5.15
N SER A 7 -7.03 -9.89 6.04
CA SER A 7 -5.98 -10.84 6.45
C SER A 7 -5.45 -11.72 5.32
N GLU A 8 -6.19 -11.82 4.22
CA GLU A 8 -5.79 -12.56 3.03
C GLU A 8 -5.23 -11.63 1.95
N CYS A 9 -5.24 -10.31 2.12
CA CYS A 9 -4.79 -9.36 1.09
C CYS A 9 -3.27 -9.18 1.02
N ALA A 10 -2.51 -9.75 1.97
CA ALA A 10 -1.05 -9.59 2.03
C ALA A 10 -0.34 -9.98 0.71
N GLY A 11 0.28 -9.03 0.02
CA GLY A 11 0.88 -9.27 -1.30
C GLY A 11 1.20 -8.00 -2.07
N LEU A 12 1.88 -8.18 -3.19
CA LEU A 12 2.02 -7.16 -4.23
C LEU A 12 0.91 -7.37 -5.27
N TRP A 13 0.14 -6.33 -5.53
CA TRP A 13 -0.97 -6.34 -6.46
C TRP A 13 -0.68 -5.45 -7.65
N ARG A 14 -1.13 -5.89 -8.83
CA ARG A 14 -1.01 -5.18 -10.10
C ARG A 14 -2.39 -4.85 -10.61
N ARG A 15 -2.64 -3.57 -10.91
CA ARG A 15 -3.85 -3.18 -11.62
C ARG A 15 -3.73 -3.66 -13.06
N THR A 16 -4.79 -4.30 -13.54
CA THR A 16 -4.89 -4.84 -14.90
C THR A 16 -5.97 -4.16 -15.73
N LEU A 17 -6.93 -3.52 -15.06
CA LEU A 17 -7.98 -2.73 -15.68
C LEU A 17 -8.48 -1.68 -14.68
N LEU A 18 -8.74 -0.48 -15.17
CA LEU A 18 -9.58 0.54 -14.57
C LEU A 18 -10.68 0.87 -15.57
N ILE A 19 -11.92 0.92 -15.08
CA ILE A 19 -13.08 1.44 -15.81
C ILE A 19 -13.58 2.65 -15.03
N GLU A 20 -13.61 3.81 -15.69
CA GLU A 20 -14.07 5.07 -15.11
C GLU A 20 -15.59 5.24 -15.29
N ALA A 21 -16.15 6.25 -14.62
CA ALA A 21 -17.58 6.57 -14.67
C ALA A 21 -18.10 6.85 -16.11
N ASP A 22 -17.24 7.36 -16.99
CA ASP A 22 -17.58 7.60 -18.40
C ASP A 22 -17.47 6.33 -19.28
N GLY A 23 -17.11 5.20 -18.69
CA GLY A 23 -16.88 3.92 -19.34
C GLY A 23 -15.53 3.81 -20.05
N SER A 24 -14.67 4.82 -19.95
CA SER A 24 -13.30 4.73 -20.45
C SER A 24 -12.53 3.63 -19.72
N ARG A 25 -11.58 3.02 -20.43
CA ARG A 25 -10.86 1.83 -19.95
C ARG A 25 -9.36 2.06 -20.04
N ASP A 26 -8.69 1.95 -18.91
CA ASP A 26 -7.24 1.91 -18.83
C ASP A 26 -6.79 0.49 -18.47
N ALA A 27 -6.04 -0.14 -19.38
CA ALA A 27 -5.45 -1.47 -19.18
C ALA A 27 -3.92 -1.41 -18.99
N GLY A 28 -3.38 -0.24 -18.63
CA GLY A 28 -1.97 -0.08 -18.28
C GLY A 28 -1.61 -0.82 -16.99
N THR A 29 -0.40 -1.36 -16.93
CA THR A 29 0.11 -2.16 -15.81
C THR A 29 1.02 -1.38 -14.85
N GLY A 30 1.00 -0.05 -14.93
CA GLY A 30 1.89 0.83 -14.18
C GLY A 30 1.53 1.06 -12.72
N VAL A 31 0.36 0.59 -12.28
CA VAL A 31 -0.13 0.79 -10.90
C VAL A 31 0.06 -0.49 -10.09
N ALA A 32 0.71 -0.33 -8.94
CA ALA A 32 0.99 -1.39 -8.00
C ALA A 32 0.58 -1.00 -6.57
N TRP A 33 0.03 -1.97 -5.85
CA TRP A 33 -0.38 -1.83 -4.46
C TRP A 33 0.28 -2.92 -3.62
N LEU A 34 1.10 -2.52 -2.64
CA LEU A 34 1.71 -3.44 -1.70
C LEU A 34 0.92 -3.41 -0.39
N GLN A 35 0.39 -4.57 0.00
CA GLN A 35 -0.47 -4.74 1.17
C GLN A 35 0.19 -5.71 2.16
N ALA A 36 0.37 -5.31 3.41
CA ALA A 36 0.67 -6.20 4.53
C ALA A 36 -0.63 -6.61 5.24
N ASP A 37 -0.69 -6.60 6.57
CA ASP A 37 -1.91 -6.89 7.31
C ASP A 37 -2.90 -5.73 7.12
N GLY A 38 -2.71 -4.63 7.83
CA GLY A 38 -3.44 -3.38 7.64
C GLY A 38 -2.65 -2.35 6.83
N ALA A 39 -1.32 -2.35 6.94
CA ALA A 39 -0.44 -1.35 6.34
C ALA A 39 -0.31 -1.54 4.82
N TYR A 40 -0.33 -0.44 4.08
CA TYR A 40 -0.17 -0.49 2.62
C TYR A 40 0.54 0.73 2.02
N VAL A 41 1.10 0.53 0.83
CA VAL A 41 1.60 1.58 -0.06
C VAL A 41 1.08 1.34 -1.46
N ASP A 42 0.56 2.39 -2.10
CA ASP A 42 0.16 2.40 -3.50
C ASP A 42 1.14 3.26 -4.32
N SER A 43 1.55 2.77 -5.49
CA SER A 43 2.52 3.42 -6.37
C SER A 43 2.04 4.79 -6.89
N ARG A 44 0.74 5.10 -6.78
CA ARG A 44 0.16 6.42 -7.09
C ARG A 44 0.50 7.48 -6.04
N GLY A 45 1.16 7.11 -4.94
CA GLY A 45 1.67 8.07 -3.95
C GLY A 45 0.78 8.24 -2.73
N PHE A 46 0.01 7.23 -2.35
CA PHE A 46 -0.75 7.22 -1.10
C PHE A 46 -0.55 5.90 -0.35
N GLY A 47 -0.73 5.94 0.95
CA GLY A 47 -0.47 4.81 1.83
C GLY A 47 -1.02 5.03 3.23
N GLY A 48 -1.17 3.95 3.98
CA GLY A 48 -1.72 4.02 5.32
C GLY A 48 -2.28 2.70 5.80
N GLU A 49 -3.51 2.71 6.31
CA GLU A 49 -4.18 1.54 6.89
C GLU A 49 -5.42 1.17 6.09
N LEU A 50 -5.53 -0.10 5.70
CA LEU A 50 -6.70 -0.70 5.08
C LEU A 50 -7.63 -1.22 6.17
N VAL A 51 -8.87 -0.74 6.18
CA VAL A 51 -9.90 -1.12 7.17
C VAL A 51 -11.07 -1.80 6.48
N GLN A 52 -11.46 -2.98 6.96
CA GLN A 52 -12.58 -3.74 6.39
C GLN A 52 -13.86 -3.60 7.22
N ARG A 53 -15.01 -3.39 6.56
CA ARG A 53 -16.36 -3.44 7.13
C ARG A 53 -17.28 -4.25 6.22
N GLY A 54 -17.44 -5.54 6.51
CA GLY A 54 -18.15 -6.45 5.61
C GLY A 54 -17.36 -6.62 4.31
N THR A 55 -17.98 -6.34 3.17
CA THR A 55 -17.33 -6.40 1.84
C THR A 55 -16.68 -5.08 1.43
N VAL A 56 -16.91 -4.01 2.19
CA VAL A 56 -16.33 -2.68 1.93
C VAL A 56 -14.98 -2.56 2.61
N PHE A 57 -14.00 -2.13 1.83
CA PHE A 57 -12.65 -1.78 2.26
C PHE A 57 -12.50 -0.27 2.23
N SER A 58 -11.80 0.29 3.22
CA SER A 58 -11.55 1.72 3.35
C SER A 58 -10.04 1.94 3.43
N TRP A 59 -9.52 2.70 2.46
CA TRP A 59 -8.12 3.08 2.38
C TRP A 59 -7.93 4.35 3.19
N ARG A 60 -7.56 4.21 4.47
CA ARG A 60 -7.20 5.39 5.27
C ARG A 60 -5.83 5.88 4.83
N ARG A 61 -5.82 6.94 4.03
CA ARG A 61 -4.62 7.55 3.46
C ARG A 61 -3.90 8.40 4.51
N ASP A 62 -3.09 7.74 5.33
CA ASP A 62 -2.33 8.38 6.42
C ASP A 62 -1.16 9.24 5.89
N VAL A 63 -0.66 8.93 4.69
CA VAL A 63 0.38 9.66 3.95
C VAL A 63 -0.04 9.75 2.48
N GLU A 64 0.07 10.94 1.90
CA GLU A 64 -0.24 11.20 0.49
C GLU A 64 0.75 12.22 -0.09
N LEU A 65 1.19 12.00 -1.33
CA LEU A 65 2.01 12.96 -2.09
C LEU A 65 1.15 14.10 -2.63
N GLU A 66 -0.04 13.77 -3.11
CA GLU A 66 -1.04 14.72 -3.56
C GLU A 66 -2.31 14.52 -2.71
N PRO A 67 -2.77 15.54 -1.97
CA PRO A 67 -3.94 15.39 -1.11
C PRO A 67 -5.17 14.93 -1.91
N SER A 68 -5.82 13.85 -1.46
CA SER A 68 -7.12 13.49 -2.02
C SER A 68 -8.19 14.50 -1.62
N GLY A 69 -9.26 14.56 -2.41
CA GLY A 69 -10.46 15.31 -2.05
C GLY A 69 -11.12 14.78 -0.77
N PRO A 70 -12.23 15.40 -0.32
CA PRO A 70 -12.91 15.02 0.93
C PRO A 70 -13.68 13.69 0.85
N VAL A 71 -13.73 13.06 -0.32
CA VAL A 71 -14.43 11.80 -0.55
C VAL A 71 -13.60 10.67 0.07
N LEU A 72 -14.28 9.77 0.79
CA LEU A 72 -13.61 8.61 1.37
C LEU A 72 -13.19 7.65 0.24
N ASP A 73 -11.97 7.16 0.33
CA ASP A 73 -11.49 6.09 -0.52
C ASP A 73 -12.03 4.76 0.02
N GLU A 74 -13.17 4.32 -0.55
CA GLU A 74 -13.84 3.08 -0.19
C GLU A 74 -14.31 2.32 -1.44
N GLY A 75 -14.19 1.00 -1.37
CA GLY A 75 -14.43 0.08 -2.47
C GLY A 75 -14.99 -1.25 -1.95
N ASP A 76 -15.98 -1.79 -2.64
CA ASP A 76 -16.49 -3.15 -2.42
C ASP A 76 -15.61 -4.13 -3.20
N MET A 77 -14.99 -5.07 -2.48
CA MET A 77 -14.05 -6.03 -3.07
C MET A 77 -14.63 -7.43 -3.13
N ARG A 78 -14.47 -8.08 -4.29
CA ARG A 78 -14.93 -9.45 -4.52
C ARG A 78 -14.03 -10.21 -5.49
N TRP A 79 -13.96 -11.53 -5.32
CA TRP A 79 -13.26 -12.41 -6.25
C TRP A 79 -14.10 -12.76 -7.47
N GLU A 80 -13.52 -12.63 -8.66
CA GLU A 80 -13.99 -13.25 -9.90
C GLU A 80 -12.87 -14.11 -10.51
N GLY A 81 -12.98 -15.43 -10.30
CA GLY A 81 -11.91 -16.34 -10.68
C GLY A 81 -10.61 -16.02 -9.91
N GLY A 82 -9.56 -15.64 -10.62
CA GLY A 82 -8.27 -15.24 -10.03
C GLY A 82 -8.07 -13.73 -9.92
N THR A 83 -9.09 -12.94 -10.27
CA THR A 83 -9.02 -11.47 -10.27
C THR A 83 -9.80 -10.93 -9.09
N LEU A 84 -9.19 -10.00 -8.35
CA LEU A 84 -9.87 -9.22 -7.33
C LEU A 84 -10.51 -8.01 -8.02
N ILE A 85 -11.83 -7.92 -7.97
CA ILE A 85 -12.59 -6.81 -8.51
C ILE A 85 -12.91 -5.86 -7.36
N GLU A 86 -12.59 -4.59 -7.55
CA GLU A 86 -12.94 -3.50 -6.66
C GLU A 86 -13.92 -2.57 -7.37
N THR A 87 -15.04 -2.25 -6.73
CA THR A 87 -15.99 -1.24 -7.21
C THR A 87 -16.08 -0.12 -6.21
N GLY A 88 -15.88 1.13 -6.66
CA GLY A 88 -15.95 2.30 -5.79
C GLY A 88 -17.32 2.45 -5.12
N VAL A 89 -17.32 2.79 -3.83
CA VAL A 89 -18.55 3.00 -3.05
C VAL A 89 -19.08 4.42 -3.22
N HIS A 90 -18.17 5.40 -3.26
CA HIS A 90 -18.51 6.83 -3.37
C HIS A 90 -18.27 7.40 -4.77
N GLU A 91 -17.47 6.73 -5.57
CA GLU A 91 -17.12 7.09 -6.94
C GLU A 91 -17.41 5.90 -7.86
N ASP A 92 -17.88 6.18 -9.07
CA ASP A 92 -18.27 5.15 -10.04
C ASP A 92 -17.04 4.70 -10.83
N TYR A 93 -16.24 3.81 -10.23
CA TYR A 93 -15.12 3.16 -10.89
C TYR A 93 -15.13 1.65 -10.63
N VAL A 94 -14.45 0.91 -11.51
CA VAL A 94 -14.14 -0.51 -11.31
C VAL A 94 -12.66 -0.76 -11.59
N GLU A 95 -11.93 -1.29 -10.60
CA GLU A 95 -10.54 -1.73 -10.75
C GLU A 95 -10.44 -3.26 -10.69
N HIS A 96 -9.59 -3.83 -11.56
CA HIS A 96 -9.25 -5.25 -11.56
C HIS A 96 -7.81 -5.43 -11.12
N TRP A 97 -7.62 -6.23 -10.09
CA TRP A 97 -6.33 -6.49 -9.46
C TRP A 97 -5.94 -7.95 -9.57
N VAL A 98 -4.66 -8.19 -9.88
CA VAL A 98 -4.03 -9.51 -9.83
C VAL A 98 -2.88 -9.46 -8.86
N ARG A 99 -2.78 -10.47 -7.99
CA ARG A 99 -1.66 -10.59 -7.06
C ARG A 99 -0.46 -11.24 -7.73
N ASP A 100 0.70 -10.61 -7.61
CA ASP A 100 1.96 -11.22 -8.00
C ASP A 100 2.22 -12.46 -7.12
N PRO A 101 2.66 -13.59 -7.69
CA PRO A 101 3.00 -14.78 -6.92
C PRO A 101 4.30 -14.54 -6.14
N GLY A 102 4.40 -15.09 -4.94
CA GLY A 102 5.62 -15.01 -4.15
C GLY A 102 5.40 -15.33 -2.68
N PRO A 103 6.49 -15.42 -1.90
CA PRO A 103 6.37 -15.51 -0.45
C PRO A 103 5.76 -14.21 0.08
N THR A 104 4.96 -14.30 1.13
CA THR A 104 4.39 -13.14 1.82
C THR A 104 5.09 -12.82 3.13
N THR A 105 6.03 -13.67 3.57
CA THR A 105 6.81 -13.48 4.81
C THR A 105 8.24 -13.04 4.50
N PRO A 106 8.82 -12.06 5.22
CA PRO A 106 8.22 -11.23 6.28
C PRO A 106 7.02 -10.40 5.79
N CYS A 107 6.04 -10.16 6.67
CA CYS A 107 4.82 -9.40 6.40
C CYS A 107 4.60 -8.39 7.53
N GLY A 108 4.59 -7.09 7.23
CA GLY A 108 4.30 -6.07 8.24
C GLY A 108 4.51 -4.66 7.74
N GLY A 109 4.32 -3.68 8.63
CA GLY A 109 4.50 -2.27 8.31
C GLY A 109 4.87 -1.43 9.52
N LEU A 110 5.54 -0.31 9.26
CA LEU A 110 5.94 0.70 10.22
C LEU A 110 5.33 2.04 9.82
N PHE A 111 4.61 2.66 10.75
CA PHE A 111 4.09 4.02 10.62
C PHE A 111 5.04 4.95 11.37
N LEU A 112 5.49 5.98 10.66
CA LEU A 112 6.64 6.76 11.02
C LEU A 112 6.28 8.24 11.14
N ARG A 113 6.96 8.94 12.03
CA ARG A 113 6.86 10.40 12.18
C ARG A 113 8.24 11.05 12.24
N ALA A 114 8.43 12.12 11.48
CA ALA A 114 9.60 12.98 11.55
C ALA A 114 9.43 14.06 12.64
N PRO A 115 10.52 14.66 13.14
CA PRO A 115 10.46 15.68 14.20
C PRO A 115 9.62 16.91 13.87
N ASP A 116 9.48 17.26 12.59
CA ASP A 116 8.65 18.37 12.10
C ASP A 116 7.16 18.00 11.97
N GLY A 117 6.82 16.74 12.19
CA GLY A 117 5.46 16.23 12.16
C GLY A 117 5.10 15.49 10.86
N ASP A 118 5.98 15.47 9.86
CA ASP A 118 5.76 14.72 8.63
C ASP A 118 5.60 13.23 8.92
N ARG A 119 4.84 12.54 8.07
CA ARG A 119 4.54 11.12 8.23
C ARG A 119 5.17 10.33 7.10
N ALA A 120 5.55 9.10 7.42
CA ALA A 120 5.97 8.12 6.43
C ALA A 120 5.42 6.73 6.79
N ILE A 121 5.44 5.83 5.82
CA ILE A 121 5.11 4.43 6.00
C ILE A 121 6.13 3.56 5.26
N LEU A 122 6.54 2.48 5.92
CA LEU A 122 7.35 1.42 5.34
C LEU A 122 6.58 0.11 5.46
N VAL A 123 6.33 -0.56 4.35
CA VAL A 123 5.63 -1.84 4.27
C VAL A 123 6.58 -2.90 3.74
N ARG A 124 6.45 -4.12 4.24
CA ARG A 124 7.25 -5.27 3.81
C ARG A 124 6.36 -6.48 3.60
N VAL A 125 6.52 -7.12 2.44
CA VAL A 125 5.88 -8.40 2.11
C VAL A 125 6.86 -9.27 1.33
N GLY A 126 7.25 -10.42 1.85
CA GLY A 126 8.08 -11.37 1.11
C GLY A 126 9.46 -10.84 0.80
N PRO A 127 9.85 -10.56 -0.45
CA PRO A 127 11.06 -9.82 -0.84
C PRO A 127 10.81 -8.34 -1.18
N VAL A 128 9.55 -7.91 -1.29
CA VAL A 128 9.12 -6.57 -1.70
C VAL A 128 8.98 -5.63 -0.49
N PHE A 129 9.40 -4.38 -0.65
CA PHE A 129 9.13 -3.29 0.28
C PHE A 129 8.37 -2.16 -0.43
N GLY A 130 7.63 -1.38 0.34
CA GLY A 130 6.98 -0.16 -0.08
C GLY A 130 7.40 0.96 0.87
N TRP A 131 7.92 2.06 0.34
CA TRP A 131 8.20 3.28 1.09
C TRP A 131 7.32 4.41 0.58
N LEU A 132 6.74 5.18 1.49
CA LEU A 132 6.08 6.43 1.18
C LEU A 132 6.39 7.46 2.27
N GLY A 133 7.05 8.54 1.89
CA GLY A 133 7.46 9.59 2.84
C GLY A 133 8.44 10.59 2.23
N ALA A 134 8.45 11.82 2.76
CA ALA A 134 9.25 12.95 2.28
C ALA A 134 9.15 13.19 0.75
N GLY A 135 7.94 13.13 0.21
CA GLY A 135 7.70 13.42 -1.21
C GLY A 135 8.01 12.27 -2.18
N GLU A 136 8.40 11.09 -1.68
CA GLU A 136 8.79 9.95 -2.49
C GLU A 136 7.88 8.73 -2.23
N VAL A 137 7.56 7.99 -3.29
CA VAL A 137 6.93 6.67 -3.24
C VAL A 137 7.78 5.66 -4.00
N VAL A 138 8.06 4.52 -3.37
CA VAL A 138 8.86 3.44 -3.94
C VAL A 138 8.20 2.11 -3.60
N ILE A 139 8.00 1.24 -4.59
CA ILE A 139 7.69 -0.17 -4.37
C ILE A 139 8.70 -0.98 -5.16
N ASP A 140 9.59 -1.68 -4.47
CA ASP A 140 10.66 -2.47 -5.09
C ASP A 140 11.09 -3.63 -4.17
N THR A 141 12.14 -4.34 -4.54
CA THR A 141 12.70 -5.48 -3.80
C THR A 141 13.77 -5.00 -2.84
N VAL A 142 13.81 -5.57 -1.64
CA VAL A 142 14.88 -5.32 -0.67
C VAL A 142 16.23 -5.72 -1.27
N GLY A 143 17.22 -4.83 -1.13
CA GLY A 143 18.54 -4.98 -1.72
C GLY A 143 18.67 -4.50 -3.17
N ALA A 144 17.58 -4.11 -3.83
CA ALA A 144 17.63 -3.46 -5.14
C ALA A 144 18.18 -2.02 -5.03
N PRO A 145 18.60 -1.36 -6.14
CA PRO A 145 19.14 -0.01 -6.09
C PRO A 145 18.24 1.02 -5.36
N PRO A 146 16.89 1.01 -5.51
CA PRO A 146 16.03 1.93 -4.75
C PRO A 146 16.06 1.70 -3.23
N TRP A 147 16.20 0.44 -2.79
CA TRP A 147 16.40 0.13 -1.38
C TRP A 147 17.67 0.77 -0.83
N ALA A 148 18.79 0.62 -1.55
CA ALA A 148 20.06 1.21 -1.15
C ALA A 148 20.01 2.75 -1.18
N ALA A 149 19.28 3.34 -2.11
CA ALA A 149 19.11 4.79 -2.23
C ALA A 149 18.37 5.40 -1.03
N LEU A 150 17.39 4.69 -0.47
CA LEU A 150 16.70 5.11 0.75
C LEU A 150 17.63 5.08 1.98
N ALA A 151 18.69 4.27 1.95
CA ALA A 151 19.66 4.13 3.04
C ALA A 151 18.99 3.82 4.40
N ILE A 152 18.01 2.91 4.40
CA ILE A 152 17.24 2.52 5.58
C ILE A 152 18.18 1.89 6.62
N ASN A 153 18.24 2.50 7.80
CA ASN A 153 18.87 1.92 8.99
C ASN A 153 17.90 2.01 10.17
N LEU A 154 17.61 0.89 10.82
CA LEU A 154 16.76 0.80 12.01
C LEU A 154 17.63 0.64 13.27
N GLU A 155 17.57 1.61 14.17
CA GLU A 155 18.23 1.57 15.49
C GLU A 155 17.27 2.08 16.56
N ASP A 156 17.06 1.31 17.63
CA ASP A 156 16.26 1.72 18.81
C ASP A 156 14.92 2.41 18.48
N LYS A 157 14.17 1.84 17.52
CA LYS A 157 12.88 2.34 16.98
C LYS A 157 12.97 3.64 16.15
N GLN A 158 14.16 4.02 15.72
CA GLN A 158 14.37 5.12 14.79
C GLN A 158 14.80 4.56 13.44
N ILE A 159 14.22 5.11 12.38
CA ILE A 159 14.63 4.82 11.01
C ILE A 159 15.35 6.06 10.48
N GLN A 160 16.59 5.90 10.02
CA GLN A 160 17.18 6.84 9.10
C GLN A 160 16.84 6.36 7.69
N ALA A 161 16.09 7.16 6.93
CA ALA A 161 15.79 6.90 5.53
C ALA A 161 15.80 8.24 4.80
N ASN A 162 16.06 8.28 3.48
CA ASN A 162 15.95 9.46 2.62
C ASN A 162 16.48 10.79 3.22
N GLY A 163 17.56 10.71 4.02
CA GLY A 163 18.14 11.86 4.73
C GLY A 163 17.35 12.38 5.94
N VAL A 164 16.18 11.79 6.24
CA VAL A 164 15.30 12.14 7.35
C VAL A 164 15.39 11.10 8.47
N ARG A 165 15.33 11.58 9.72
CA ARG A 165 15.21 10.72 10.89
C ARG A 165 13.74 10.56 11.24
N TRP A 166 13.29 9.32 11.29
CA TRP A 166 11.92 8.93 11.58
C TRP A 166 11.83 8.18 12.90
N VAL A 167 10.77 8.40 13.66
CA VAL A 167 10.43 7.61 14.84
C VAL A 167 9.29 6.67 14.50
N VAL A 168 9.41 5.39 14.86
CA VAL A 168 8.33 4.41 14.72
C VAL A 168 7.24 4.70 15.77
N GLU A 169 6.08 5.15 15.32
CA GLU A 169 4.92 5.40 16.18
C GLU A 169 4.07 4.15 16.38
N ARG A 170 3.92 3.38 15.31
CA ARG A 170 3.13 2.14 15.28
C ARG A 170 3.81 1.14 14.36
N SER A 171 3.73 -0.13 14.73
CA SER A 171 4.18 -1.25 13.91
C SER A 171 3.11 -2.33 13.89
N GLU A 172 3.05 -3.06 12.79
CA GLU A 172 2.29 -4.30 12.66
C GLU A 172 3.14 -5.39 12.01
N GLY A 173 2.79 -6.65 12.27
CA GLY A 173 3.51 -7.79 11.71
C GLY A 173 5.01 -7.78 12.00
N THR A 174 5.79 -8.28 11.05
CA THR A 174 7.26 -8.34 11.08
C THR A 174 7.81 -7.80 9.77
N VAL A 175 8.65 -6.77 9.85
CA VAL A 175 9.29 -6.13 8.68
C VAL A 175 10.68 -6.69 8.41
N ASP A 176 11.40 -7.15 9.44
CA ASP A 176 12.74 -7.77 9.35
C ASP A 176 13.72 -6.96 8.47
N LEU A 177 14.04 -5.75 8.95
CA LEU A 177 14.94 -4.78 8.29
C LEU A 177 16.42 -5.11 8.51
#